data_AF-X1JAK8-F1
#
_entry.id   AF-X1JAK8-F1
#
_cell.length_a   1.000
_cell.length_b   1.000
_cell.length_c   1.000
_cell.angle_alpha   90.00
_cell.angle_beta   90.00
_cell.angle_gamma   90.00
#
_symmetry.space_group_name_H-M   'P 1'
#
loop_
_entity.id
_entity.type
_entity.pdbx_description
1 polymer ?
#
loop_
_entity_poly.entity_id
_entity_poly.type
_entity_poly.pdbx_seq_one_letter_code
_entity_poly.pdbx_strand_id
1 'polypeptide(L)'
;MKINKNFAERINYIREAELPSRAQSRKVVFWEEDTRLLSRQGKALVFILPTRGCSWALSGSGGCSICGYIYDNPQQPDFTIILSSFQKILRNKLNKEFTYSVKIFTSGSFLDNKEVPEEFQLKMLEELSQYEVIKEVVVESRPEYIKDSSLKKISEKIDMSILEIAIGLESSNNSI
;
A
#
# COMPACT_ATOMS: atom_id res chain seq x y z
N MET A 1 -11.38 18.99 2.89
CA MET A 1 -10.16 19.69 2.41
C MET A 1 -10.57 20.72 1.37
N LYS A 2 -10.38 22.02 1.62
CA LYS A 2 -10.65 23.06 0.62
C LYS A 2 -9.41 23.18 -0.27
N ILE A 3 -9.34 22.34 -1.30
CA ILE A 3 -8.24 22.40 -2.26
C ILE A 3 -8.47 23.63 -3.15
N ASN A 4 -7.41 24.40 -3.39
CA ASN A 4 -7.46 25.44 -4.40
C ASN A 4 -7.85 24.83 -5.76
N LYS A 5 -9.02 25.18 -6.26
CA LYS A 5 -9.61 24.56 -7.46
C LYS A 5 -8.71 24.70 -8.69
N ASN A 6 -8.14 25.88 -8.92
CA ASN A 6 -7.24 26.14 -10.04
C ASN A 6 -5.97 25.29 -9.95
N PHE A 7 -5.45 25.09 -8.74
CA PHE A 7 -4.29 24.23 -8.53
C PHE A 7 -4.60 22.76 -8.77
N ALA A 8 -5.73 22.27 -8.26
CA ALA A 8 -6.21 20.91 -8.50
C ALA A 8 -6.44 20.63 -9.99
N GLU A 9 -7.08 21.56 -10.71
CA GLU A 9 -7.29 21.47 -12.15
C GLU A 9 -5.96 21.38 -12.92
N ARG A 10 -4.94 22.14 -12.49
CA ARG A 10 -3.61 22.09 -13.11
C ARG A 10 -2.88 20.77 -12.85
N ILE A 11 -2.94 20.25 -11.63
CA ILE A 11 -2.37 18.92 -11.32
C ILE A 11 -3.08 17.85 -12.14
N ASN A 12 -4.41 17.88 -12.17
CA ASN A 12 -5.21 16.93 -12.91
C ASN A 12 -4.88 16.97 -14.41
N TYR A 13 -4.80 18.16 -15.00
CA TYR A 13 -4.42 18.34 -16.41
C TYR A 13 -3.07 17.71 -16.74
N ILE A 14 -2.04 17.95 -15.90
CA ILE A 14 -0.71 17.36 -16.10
C ILE A 14 -0.77 15.84 -15.99
N ARG A 15 -1.48 15.30 -15.00
CA ARG A 15 -1.55 13.85 -14.76
C ARG A 15 -2.31 13.13 -15.85
N GLU A 16 -3.50 13.60 -16.20
CA GLU A 16 -4.36 13.00 -17.23
C GLU A 16 -3.64 12.87 -18.58
N ALA A 17 -2.76 13.82 -18.92
CA ALA A 17 -1.94 13.72 -20.14
C ALA A 17 -0.97 12.53 -20.13
N GLU A 18 -0.49 12.13 -18.94
CA GLU A 18 0.50 11.04 -18.77
C GLU A 18 -0.15 9.69 -18.42
N LEU A 19 -1.38 9.64 -17.90
CA LEU A 19 -2.01 8.38 -17.52
C LEU A 19 -2.08 7.33 -18.64
N PRO A 20 -2.29 7.68 -19.94
CA PRO A 20 -2.30 6.74 -21.04
C PRO A 20 -0.92 6.13 -21.38
N SER A 21 0.19 6.80 -21.01
CA SER A 21 1.55 6.35 -21.32
C SER A 21 2.08 5.30 -20.32
N ARG A 22 1.38 5.12 -19.20
CA ARG A 22 1.73 4.15 -18.16
C ARG A 22 1.75 2.72 -18.69
N ALA A 23 2.66 1.91 -18.15
CA ALA A 23 2.74 0.50 -18.48
C ALA A 23 1.40 -0.23 -18.25
N GLN A 24 1.07 -1.23 -19.06
CA GLN A 24 -0.17 -2.00 -18.85
C GLN A 24 -0.10 -2.87 -17.59
N SER A 25 1.06 -3.49 -17.35
CA SER A 25 1.31 -4.33 -16.18
C SER A 25 2.73 -4.12 -15.65
N ARG A 26 2.96 -4.48 -14.38
CA ARG A 26 4.26 -4.49 -13.72
C ARG A 26 4.35 -5.65 -12.73
N LYS A 27 5.58 -6.04 -12.39
CA LYS A 27 5.87 -7.05 -11.36
C LYS A 27 5.92 -6.43 -9.98
N VAL A 28 5.70 -7.26 -8.95
CA VAL A 28 5.97 -6.89 -7.56
C VAL A 28 7.45 -6.57 -7.40
N VAL A 29 7.75 -5.41 -6.84
CA VAL A 29 9.11 -5.03 -6.42
C VAL A 29 9.23 -5.33 -4.94
N PHE A 30 10.37 -5.88 -4.52
CA PHE A 30 10.61 -6.19 -3.12
C PHE A 30 12.10 -6.14 -2.79
N TRP A 31 12.42 -5.91 -1.53
CA TRP A 31 13.78 -6.04 -0.99
C TRP A 31 13.73 -6.40 0.49
N GLU A 32 14.87 -6.85 1.02
CA GLU A 32 15.07 -7.09 2.44
C GLU A 32 16.08 -6.07 2.99
N GLU A 33 15.82 -5.53 4.17
CA GLU A 33 16.69 -4.58 4.86
C GLU A 33 16.82 -4.94 6.34
N ASP A 34 17.94 -4.61 6.96
CA ASP A 34 18.08 -4.67 8.42
C ASP A 34 17.21 -3.58 9.06
N THR A 35 16.42 -3.94 10.07
CA THR A 35 15.53 -3.00 10.75
C THR A 35 15.53 -3.22 12.26
N ARG A 36 15.12 -2.19 12.98
CA ARG A 36 14.74 -2.32 14.39
C ARG A 36 13.23 -2.57 14.46
N LEU A 37 12.85 -3.74 14.96
CA LEU A 37 11.50 -4.04 15.38
C LEU A 37 11.28 -3.46 16.79
N LEU A 38 10.02 -3.33 17.22
CA LEU A 38 9.63 -2.80 18.53
C LEU A 38 10.36 -3.49 19.69
N SER A 39 10.57 -4.80 19.58
CA SER A 39 11.18 -5.62 20.65
C SER A 39 12.67 -5.92 20.46
N ARG A 40 13.20 -5.92 19.24
CA ARG A 40 14.56 -6.39 18.91
C ARG A 40 15.02 -5.96 17.53
N GLN A 41 16.29 -6.22 17.21
CA GLN A 41 16.76 -6.17 15.83
C GLN A 41 16.14 -7.32 15.03
N GLY A 42 15.79 -7.05 13.77
CA GLY A 42 15.22 -8.02 12.85
C GLY A 42 15.41 -7.60 11.40
N LYS A 43 14.62 -8.19 10.51
CA LYS A 43 14.61 -7.89 9.07
C LYS A 43 13.30 -7.21 8.69
N ALA A 44 13.33 -6.27 7.77
CA ALA A 44 12.13 -5.82 7.09
C ALA A 44 12.11 -6.40 5.67
N LEU A 45 11.01 -7.06 5.31
CA LEU A 45 10.73 -7.47 3.94
C LEU A 45 9.71 -6.50 3.35
N VAL A 46 10.17 -5.66 2.44
CA VAL A 46 9.39 -4.56 1.88
C VAL A 46 8.85 -4.94 0.52
N PHE A 47 7.57 -4.64 0.29
CA PHE A 47 6.86 -4.87 -0.96
C PHE A 47 6.31 -3.55 -1.52
N ILE A 48 6.53 -3.32 -2.81
CA ILE A 48 5.80 -2.33 -3.61
C ILE A 48 4.87 -3.09 -4.55
N LEU A 49 3.58 -2.98 -4.29
CA LEU A 49 2.54 -3.61 -5.11
C LEU A 49 2.26 -2.74 -6.34
N PRO A 50 2.28 -3.31 -7.55
CA PRO A 50 2.02 -2.58 -8.78
C PRO A 50 0.51 -2.42 -8.97
N THR A 51 -0.14 -1.53 -8.19
CA THR A 51 -1.58 -1.23 -8.28
C THR A 51 -1.86 -0.25 -9.42
N ARG A 52 -3.13 0.07 -9.68
CA ARG A 52 -3.48 1.11 -10.66
C ARG A 52 -3.24 2.56 -10.21
N GLY A 53 -2.88 2.74 -8.94
CA GLY A 53 -2.80 4.03 -8.25
C GLY A 53 -4.08 4.36 -7.47
N CYS A 54 -3.93 5.22 -6.46
CA CYS A 54 -5.00 5.53 -5.52
C CYS A 54 -6.15 6.32 -6.14
N SER A 55 -7.36 6.18 -5.59
CA SER A 55 -8.53 6.93 -6.05
C SER A 55 -8.34 8.44 -5.98
N TRP A 56 -7.45 8.91 -5.09
CA TRP A 56 -7.14 10.33 -4.99
C TRP A 56 -6.42 10.85 -6.23
N ALA A 57 -5.37 10.14 -6.64
CA ALA A 57 -4.61 10.45 -7.84
C ALA A 57 -5.42 10.31 -9.13
N LEU A 58 -6.36 9.36 -9.15
CA LEU A 58 -7.27 9.11 -10.29
C LEU A 58 -8.58 9.91 -10.23
N SER A 59 -8.71 10.84 -9.28
CA SER A 59 -9.88 11.73 -9.20
C SER A 59 -9.65 13.01 -10.00
N GLY A 60 -10.70 13.79 -10.24
CA GLY A 60 -10.58 15.10 -10.88
C GLY A 60 -9.77 16.15 -10.10
N SER A 61 -9.30 15.84 -8.88
CA SER A 61 -8.34 16.69 -8.17
C SER A 61 -6.89 16.49 -8.63
N GLY A 62 -6.64 15.42 -9.38
CA GLY A 62 -5.31 14.94 -9.72
C GLY A 62 -4.57 14.27 -8.57
N GLY A 63 -4.92 14.49 -7.29
CA GLY A 63 -4.32 13.84 -6.11
C GLY A 63 -3.33 14.71 -5.33
N CYS A 64 -2.43 14.10 -4.55
CA CYS A 64 -1.41 14.82 -3.76
C CYS A 64 -0.41 15.50 -4.70
N SER A 65 -0.12 16.79 -4.53
CA SER A 65 0.70 17.59 -5.47
C SER A 65 2.14 17.08 -5.63
N ILE A 66 2.71 16.50 -4.58
CA ILE A 66 4.09 15.97 -4.58
C ILE A 66 4.20 14.50 -5.01
N CYS A 67 3.08 13.80 -5.16
CA CYS A 67 3.10 12.36 -5.44
C CYS A 67 3.40 12.08 -6.91
N GLY A 68 4.57 11.51 -7.21
CA GLY A 68 4.95 11.06 -8.55
C GLY A 68 4.61 9.61 -8.86
N TYR A 69 4.23 8.82 -7.86
CA TYR A 69 4.13 7.36 -8.01
C TYR A 69 3.06 6.92 -9.01
N ILE A 70 2.00 7.70 -9.19
CA ILE A 70 0.93 7.39 -10.15
C ILE A 70 1.45 7.13 -11.57
N TYR A 71 2.58 7.73 -11.95
CA TYR A 71 3.22 7.54 -13.25
C TYR A 71 3.92 6.17 -13.39
N ASP A 72 4.34 5.58 -12.27
CA ASP A 72 5.00 4.28 -12.20
C ASP A 72 4.01 3.11 -12.00
N ASN A 73 2.76 3.39 -11.60
CA ASN A 73 1.71 2.40 -11.43
C ASN A 73 1.20 1.88 -12.79
N PRO A 74 0.98 0.56 -12.96
CA PRO A 74 0.38 0.03 -14.19
C PRO A 74 -1.08 0.45 -14.38
N GLN A 75 -1.60 0.36 -15.61
CA GLN A 75 -3.02 0.61 -15.87
C GLN A 75 -3.92 -0.56 -15.42
N GLN A 76 -3.46 -1.80 -15.62
CA GLN A 76 -4.24 -3.01 -15.39
C GLN A 76 -3.49 -3.97 -14.47
N PRO A 77 -3.57 -3.79 -13.14
CA PRO A 77 -2.97 -4.69 -12.18
C PRO A 77 -3.64 -6.08 -12.22
N ASP A 78 -2.84 -7.13 -12.28
CA ASP A 78 -3.31 -8.50 -12.12
C ASP A 78 -3.11 -8.95 -10.66
N PHE A 79 -4.16 -8.83 -9.86
CA PHE A 79 -4.12 -9.21 -8.45
C PHE A 79 -3.88 -10.70 -8.22
N THR A 80 -4.16 -11.57 -9.18
CA THR A 80 -3.86 -13.01 -9.07
C THR A 80 -2.35 -13.26 -9.20
N ILE A 81 -1.72 -12.61 -10.17
CA ILE A 81 -0.26 -12.68 -10.36
C ILE A 81 0.46 -12.00 -9.19
N ILE A 82 -0.06 -10.86 -8.71
CA ILE A 82 0.51 -10.15 -7.55
C ILE A 82 0.44 -11.05 -6.30
N LEU A 83 -0.72 -11.67 -6.01
CA LEU A 83 -0.88 -12.53 -4.83
C LEU A 83 0.06 -13.73 -4.89
N SER A 84 0.09 -14.44 -6.02
CA SER A 84 0.96 -15.61 -6.19
C SER A 84 2.45 -15.25 -6.10
N SER A 85 2.84 -14.09 -6.62
CA SER A 85 4.21 -13.56 -6.50
C SER A 85 4.55 -13.24 -5.04
N PHE A 86 3.66 -12.53 -4.35
CA PHE A 86 3.79 -12.20 -2.92
C PHE A 86 3.99 -13.45 -2.08
N GLN A 87 3.09 -14.43 -2.19
CA GLN A 87 3.16 -15.71 -1.47
C GLN A 87 4.46 -16.46 -1.76
N LYS A 88 4.91 -16.49 -3.03
CA LYS A 88 6.17 -17.12 -3.41
C LYS A 88 7.37 -16.41 -2.79
N ILE A 89 7.37 -15.07 -2.75
CA ILE A 89 8.45 -14.28 -2.15
C ILE A 89 8.51 -14.55 -0.64
N LEU A 90 7.37 -14.52 0.06
CA LEU A 90 7.31 -14.83 1.50
C LEU A 90 7.93 -16.20 1.80
N ARG A 91 7.48 -17.26 1.11
CA ARG A 91 8.03 -18.61 1.30
C ARG A 91 9.53 -18.72 1.05
N ASN A 92 10.07 -17.92 0.13
CA ASN A 92 11.48 -17.96 -0.23
C ASN A 92 12.37 -17.10 0.67
N LYS A 93 11.82 -16.07 1.31
CA LYS A 93 12.60 -15.06 2.05
C LYS A 93 12.49 -15.19 3.55
N LEU A 94 11.32 -15.60 4.05
CA LEU A 94 11.13 -15.80 5.47
C LEU A 94 11.82 -17.09 5.91
N ASN A 95 12.60 -17.01 6.98
CA ASN A 95 13.22 -18.15 7.63
C ASN A 95 13.14 -17.99 9.15
N LYS A 96 13.49 -19.06 9.89
CA LYS A 96 13.33 -19.11 11.35
C LYS A 96 14.46 -18.42 12.14
N GLU A 97 15.53 -17.99 11.47
CA GLU A 97 16.69 -17.37 12.12
C GLU A 97 16.42 -15.91 12.49
N PHE A 98 15.52 -15.26 11.74
CA PHE A 98 15.18 -13.85 11.93
C PHE A 98 13.71 -13.67 12.32
N THR A 99 13.47 -12.50 12.91
CA THR A 99 12.12 -11.96 13.09
C THR A 99 11.90 -10.88 12.06
N TYR A 100 10.69 -10.82 11.51
CA TYR A 100 10.37 -9.98 10.35
C TYR A 100 9.31 -8.92 10.66
N SER A 101 9.52 -7.73 10.09
CA SER A 101 8.47 -6.78 9.75
C SER A 101 8.16 -6.93 8.25
N VAL A 102 6.90 -7.08 7.87
CA VAL A 102 6.50 -7.07 6.46
C VAL A 102 5.82 -5.75 6.13
N LYS A 103 6.42 -4.97 5.24
CA LYS A 103 5.90 -3.65 4.84
C LYS A 103 5.30 -3.71 3.45
N ILE A 104 4.05 -3.32 3.29
CA ILE A 104 3.30 -3.36 2.04
C ILE A 104 2.94 -1.93 1.66
N PHE A 105 3.49 -1.47 0.54
CA PHE A 105 3.20 -0.18 -0.05
C PHE A 105 2.57 -0.37 -1.43
N THR A 106 1.63 0.50 -1.77
CA THR A 106 1.04 0.61 -3.11
C THR A 106 1.41 1.92 -3.79
N SER A 107 2.18 2.76 -3.07
CA SER A 107 2.40 4.18 -3.34
C SER A 107 1.10 4.97 -3.43
N GLY A 108 0.15 4.60 -2.58
CA GLY A 108 -1.24 5.01 -2.62
C GLY A 108 -1.95 4.75 -1.29
N SER A 109 -2.99 3.94 -1.31
CA SER A 109 -3.73 3.55 -0.12
C SER A 109 -4.17 2.10 -0.21
N PHE A 110 -3.56 1.25 0.63
CA PHE A 110 -3.85 -0.18 0.70
C PHE A 110 -5.32 -0.47 1.03
N LEU A 111 -5.96 0.35 1.89
CA LEU A 111 -7.37 0.19 2.25
C LEU A 111 -8.35 0.89 1.29
N ASP A 112 -7.86 1.49 0.20
CA ASP A 112 -8.73 1.99 -0.85
C ASP A 112 -9.21 0.82 -1.73
N ASN A 113 -10.45 0.36 -1.52
CA ASN A 113 -11.04 -0.77 -2.27
C ASN A 113 -11.04 -0.58 -3.80
N LYS A 114 -10.93 0.66 -4.28
CA LYS A 114 -10.81 0.95 -5.71
C LYS A 114 -9.37 0.79 -6.20
N GLU A 115 -8.36 0.95 -5.35
CA GLU A 115 -6.96 0.72 -5.70
C GLU A 115 -6.58 -0.74 -5.49
N VAL A 116 -6.88 -1.27 -4.29
CA VAL A 116 -6.61 -2.66 -3.88
C VAL A 116 -7.94 -3.29 -3.49
N PRO A 117 -8.46 -4.30 -4.20
CA PRO A 117 -9.73 -4.94 -3.85
C PRO A 117 -9.72 -5.50 -2.41
N GLU A 118 -10.82 -5.33 -1.67
CA GLU A 118 -10.94 -5.77 -0.26
C GLU A 118 -10.61 -7.25 -0.09
N GLU A 119 -11.13 -8.11 -0.97
CA GLU A 119 -10.84 -9.55 -0.93
C GLU A 119 -9.34 -9.85 -1.04
N PHE A 120 -8.63 -9.09 -1.88
CA PHE A 120 -7.18 -9.24 -2.03
C PHE A 120 -6.44 -8.71 -0.79
N GLN A 121 -6.86 -7.59 -0.22
CA GLN A 121 -6.30 -7.08 1.06
C GLN A 121 -6.39 -8.16 2.15
N LEU A 122 -7.58 -8.73 2.34
CA LEU A 122 -7.84 -9.74 3.36
C LEU A 122 -7.04 -11.03 3.13
N LYS A 123 -6.92 -11.49 1.87
CA LYS A 123 -6.09 -12.66 1.53
C LYS A 123 -4.60 -12.43 1.83
N MET A 124 -4.07 -11.24 1.56
CA MET A 124 -2.67 -10.93 1.89
C MET A 124 -2.43 -10.93 3.40
N LEU A 125 -3.32 -10.31 4.18
CA LEU A 125 -3.19 -10.26 5.63
C LEU A 125 -3.37 -11.65 6.27
N GLU A 126 -4.31 -12.44 5.75
CA GLU A 126 -4.50 -13.83 6.15
C GLU A 126 -3.26 -14.68 5.85
N GLU A 127 -2.64 -14.53 4.67
CA GLU A 127 -1.38 -15.20 4.35
C GLU A 127 -0.28 -14.85 5.36
N LEU A 128 -0.12 -13.57 5.70
CA LEU A 128 0.91 -13.13 6.65
C LEU A 128 0.69 -13.71 8.06
N SER A 129 -0.56 -13.88 8.48
CA SER A 129 -0.88 -14.46 9.80
C SER A 129 -0.36 -15.89 9.98
N GLN A 130 -0.05 -16.60 8.89
CA GLN A 130 0.43 -17.98 8.93
C GLN A 130 1.92 -18.09 9.30
N TYR A 131 2.66 -16.98 9.34
CA TYR A 131 4.10 -16.98 9.57
C TYR A 131 4.44 -16.44 10.96
N GLU A 132 4.74 -17.35 11.91
CA GLU A 132 5.08 -16.97 13.30
C GLU A 132 6.29 -16.04 13.44
N VAL A 133 7.19 -16.04 12.44
CA VAL A 133 8.39 -15.18 12.40
C VAL A 133 8.07 -13.72 12.11
N ILE A 134 6.88 -13.43 11.58
CA ILE A 134 6.40 -12.07 11.35
C ILE A 134 5.85 -11.53 12.68
N LYS A 135 6.38 -10.39 13.11
CA LYS A 135 5.95 -9.72 14.35
C LYS A 135 5.40 -8.32 14.12
N GLU A 136 5.55 -7.80 12.91
CA GLU A 136 5.01 -6.51 12.50
C GLU A 136 4.56 -6.62 11.04
N VAL A 137 3.40 -6.04 10.73
CA VAL A 137 2.87 -5.89 9.39
C VAL A 137 2.51 -4.42 9.22
N VAL A 138 3.14 -3.76 8.27
CA VAL A 138 2.92 -2.34 8.00
C VAL A 138 2.21 -2.20 6.66
N VAL A 139 1.09 -1.49 6.65
CA VAL A 139 0.39 -1.07 5.42
C VAL A 139 0.25 0.44 5.40
N GLU A 140 0.17 1.05 4.23
CA GLU A 140 -0.13 2.49 4.10
C GLU A 140 -1.59 2.73 3.74
N SER A 141 -2.20 3.81 4.26
CA SER A 141 -3.54 4.21 3.84
C SER A 141 -3.82 5.69 4.09
N ARG A 142 -4.70 6.27 3.25
CA ARG A 142 -5.29 7.57 3.54
C ARG A 142 -6.36 7.43 4.64
N PRO A 143 -6.50 8.40 5.55
CA PRO A 143 -7.29 8.23 6.76
C PRO A 143 -8.78 7.97 6.49
N GLU A 144 -9.35 8.47 5.39
CA GLU A 144 -10.77 8.24 5.06
C GLU A 144 -11.14 6.79 4.73
N TYR A 145 -10.15 5.92 4.47
CA TYR A 145 -10.36 4.50 4.19
C TYR A 145 -10.23 3.63 5.46
N ILE A 146 -9.71 4.19 6.54
CA ILE A 146 -9.59 3.53 7.84
C ILE A 146 -10.93 3.69 8.56
N LYS A 147 -11.78 2.68 8.45
CA LYS A 147 -13.15 2.68 8.99
C LYS A 147 -13.32 1.48 9.93
N ASP A 148 -14.19 1.61 10.92
CA ASP A 148 -14.49 0.52 11.85
C ASP A 148 -14.88 -0.78 11.13
N SER A 149 -15.63 -0.66 10.02
CA SER A 149 -16.03 -1.81 9.21
C SER A 149 -14.85 -2.51 8.51
N SER A 150 -13.85 -1.77 8.03
CA SER A 150 -12.67 -2.37 7.40
C SER A 150 -11.74 -2.96 8.46
N LEU A 151 -11.53 -2.26 9.58
CA LEU A 151 -10.74 -2.75 10.72
C LEU A 151 -11.34 -4.03 11.32
N LYS A 152 -12.66 -4.13 11.45
CA LYS A 152 -13.33 -5.34 11.93
C LYS A 152 -13.02 -6.55 11.04
N LYS A 153 -13.17 -6.42 9.72
CA LYS A 153 -12.84 -7.51 8.78
C LYS A 153 -11.36 -7.88 8.83
N ILE A 154 -10.47 -6.90 8.96
CA ILE A 154 -9.03 -7.13 9.09
C ILE A 154 -8.71 -7.90 10.38
N SER A 155 -9.35 -7.57 11.49
CA SER A 155 -9.15 -8.26 12.77
C SER A 155 -9.57 -9.73 12.76
N GLU A 156 -10.41 -10.14 11.80
CA GLU A 156 -10.77 -11.55 11.58
C GLU A 156 -9.68 -12.32 10.82
N LYS A 157 -8.70 -11.62 10.22
CA LYS A 157 -7.67 -12.20 9.34
C LYS A 157 -6.25 -12.14 9.89
N ILE A 158 -5.95 -11.17 10.75
CA ILE A 158 -4.63 -11.01 11.34
C ILE A 158 -4.75 -10.48 12.77
N ASP A 159 -3.79 -10.84 13.63
CA ASP A 159 -3.69 -10.24 14.95
C ASP A 159 -3.45 -8.72 14.83
N MET A 160 -4.39 -7.94 15.34
CA MET A 160 -4.30 -6.48 15.31
C MET A 160 -3.10 -5.94 16.11
N SER A 161 -2.54 -6.72 17.05
CA SER A 161 -1.38 -6.31 17.84
C SER A 161 -0.08 -6.18 17.03
N ILE A 162 -0.03 -6.82 15.85
CA ILE A 162 1.12 -6.75 14.94
C ILE A 162 0.87 -5.85 13.73
N LEU A 163 -0.34 -5.28 13.58
CA LEU A 163 -0.69 -4.45 12.42
C LEU A 163 -0.44 -2.97 12.69
N GLU A 164 0.32 -2.35 11.81
CA GLU A 164 0.54 -0.90 11.76
C GLU A 164 -0.04 -0.33 10.47
N ILE A 165 -0.82 0.75 10.59
CA ILE A 165 -1.35 1.48 9.44
C ILE A 165 -0.68 2.85 9.38
N ALA A 166 0.24 3.01 8.44
CA ALA A 166 0.92 4.27 8.16
C ALA A 166 -0.03 5.23 7.45
N ILE A 167 -0.21 6.43 8.01
CA ILE A 167 -1.11 7.46 7.49
C ILE A 167 -0.30 8.57 6.83
N GLY A 168 -0.54 8.83 5.54
CA GLY A 168 0.00 9.96 4.80
C GLY A 168 -0.70 11.27 5.20
N LEU A 169 -0.35 11.81 6.39
CA LEU A 169 -0.90 13.07 6.88
C LEU A 169 -0.35 14.27 6.11
N GLU A 170 0.96 14.26 5.82
CA GLU A 170 1.78 15.30 5.16
C GLU A 170 1.82 16.67 5.88
N SER A 171 0.68 17.17 6.35
CA SER A 171 0.52 18.43 7.06
C SER A 171 -0.69 18.38 7.99
N SER A 172 -0.58 18.99 9.17
CA SER A 172 -1.70 19.22 10.09
C SER A 172 -2.36 20.59 9.90
N ASN A 173 -1.92 21.37 8.90
CA ASN A 173 -2.48 22.67 8.57
C ASN A 173 -3.44 22.55 7.37
N ASN A 174 -4.73 22.81 7.59
CA ASN A 174 -5.79 22.74 6.58
C ASN A 174 -5.62 23.69 5.37
N SER A 175 -4.72 24.67 5.46
CA SER A 175 -4.40 25.60 4.37
C SER A 175 -3.27 25.12 3.45
N ILE A 176 -2.62 24.00 3.80
CA ILE A 176 -1.61 23.30 3.01
C ILE A 176 -2.28 22.08 2.36
#